data_AF-A0A3M1AUW8-F1
#
_entry.id   AF-A0A3M1AUW8-F1
#
_cell.length_a   1.000
_cell.length_b   1.000
_cell.length_c   1.000
_cell.angle_alpha   90.00
_cell.angle_beta   90.00
_cell.angle_gamma   90.00
#
_symmetry.space_group_name_H-M   'P 1'
#
loop_
_entity.id
_entity.type
_entity.pdbx_description
1 polymer ?
#
loop_
_entity_poly.entity_id
_entity_poly.type
_entity_poly.pdbx_seq_one_letter_code
_entity_poly.pdbx_strand_id
1 'polypeptide(L)'
;RVIQEFYLPFTVWINGLLWPMFALIAVIFFTSRMAFNSEIIAILNAGVSLRRLARPYLVGAGILALLHLVANHYVIPHSNKTRLDFYHSYIHKESDHGKTRDIHMFISPDTKIFVKDYFKRDSFARNFRLEHFEDNELRWLLKAEEARWKGAPNKWELNKYEIRTFDGMKESLVMNNRDKLDTTINLTPADFVRYDDTKEMIPTNRLQDFIAEEKLRGTGNTRVYEIELYRRTADPVTVIIVTLIGMAMASRKVRGGMGLHLAMGIVIGALFVFVARFSITFATNEALHPLLGVWLPNIVFGIVAAILFMKAQK
;
A
#
# COMPACT_ATOMS: atom_id res chain seq x y z
N ARG A 1 -9.29 -23.59 10.67
CA ARG A 1 -9.72 -22.60 9.66
C ARG A 1 -9.45 -21.16 10.11
N VAL A 2 -10.19 -20.58 11.07
CA VAL A 2 -9.99 -19.18 11.53
C VAL A 2 -8.56 -18.88 11.99
N ILE A 3 -7.93 -19.79 12.75
CA ILE A 3 -6.54 -19.61 13.21
C ILE A 3 -5.56 -19.49 12.04
N GLN A 4 -5.73 -20.32 11.00
CA GLN A 4 -4.82 -20.38 9.86
C GLN A 4 -5.11 -19.29 8.82
N GLU A 5 -6.38 -19.02 8.54
CA GLU A 5 -6.81 -18.08 7.49
C GLU A 5 -6.83 -16.63 7.98
N PHE A 6 -6.96 -16.39 9.30
CA PHE A 6 -7.03 -15.04 9.86
C PHE A 6 -5.90 -14.73 10.84
N TYR A 7 -5.80 -15.46 11.96
CA TYR A 7 -4.87 -15.08 13.04
C TYR A 7 -3.40 -15.15 12.64
N LEU A 8 -2.96 -16.22 11.95
CA LEU A 8 -1.57 -16.33 11.49
C LEU A 8 -1.19 -15.19 10.50
N PRO A 9 -1.96 -14.94 9.42
CA PRO A 9 -1.74 -13.78 8.56
C PRO A 9 -1.79 -12.43 9.27
N PHE A 10 -2.72 -12.27 10.23
CA PHE A 10 -2.82 -11.06 11.03
C PHE A 10 -1.57 -10.82 11.87
N THR A 11 -0.99 -11.88 12.46
CA THR A 11 0.28 -11.79 13.19
C THR A 11 1.41 -11.29 12.29
N VAL A 12 1.49 -11.76 11.03
CA VAL A 12 2.50 -11.27 10.08
C VAL A 12 2.30 -9.79 9.77
N TRP A 13 1.06 -9.39 9.49
CA TRP A 13 0.70 -7.99 9.19
C TRP A 13 1.01 -7.04 10.34
N ILE A 14 0.57 -7.36 11.57
CA ILE A 14 0.79 -6.50 12.74
C ILE A 14 2.27 -6.43 13.12
N ASN A 15 3.04 -7.51 12.91
CA ASN A 15 4.48 -7.49 13.12
C ASN A 15 5.19 -6.54 12.15
N GLY A 16 4.77 -6.49 10.88
CA GLY A 16 5.30 -5.50 9.92
C GLY A 16 5.10 -4.06 10.40
N LEU A 17 3.93 -3.77 10.97
CA LEU A 17 3.64 -2.42 11.49
C LEU A 17 4.47 -2.07 12.73
N LEU A 18 4.69 -3.02 13.63
CA LEU A 18 5.36 -2.79 14.92
C LEU A 18 6.88 -3.02 14.88
N TRP A 19 7.41 -3.52 13.77
CA TRP A 19 8.83 -3.88 13.62
C TRP A 19 9.80 -2.77 14.03
N PRO A 20 9.64 -1.50 13.58
CA PRO A 20 10.56 -0.44 13.97
C PRO A 20 10.46 -0.09 15.47
N MET A 21 9.28 -0.26 16.08
CA MET A 21 9.08 -0.01 17.51
C MET A 21 9.76 -1.07 18.37
N PHE A 22 9.67 -2.34 17.97
CA PHE A 22 10.39 -3.42 18.66
C PHE A 22 11.91 -3.21 18.58
N ALA A 23 12.43 -2.82 17.42
CA ALA A 23 13.84 -2.49 17.26
C ALA A 23 14.26 -1.32 18.17
N LEU A 24 13.47 -0.25 18.21
CA LEU A 24 13.72 0.91 19.08
C LEU A 24 13.77 0.52 20.56
N ILE A 25 12.77 -0.24 21.03
CA ILE A 25 12.69 -0.70 22.42
C ILE A 25 13.89 -1.58 22.76
N ALA A 26 14.24 -2.54 21.90
CA ALA A 26 15.38 -3.43 22.11
C ALA A 26 16.70 -2.67 22.21
N VAL A 27 16.95 -1.73 21.30
CA VAL A 27 18.17 -0.91 21.27
C VAL A 27 18.25 -0.04 22.53
N ILE A 28 17.15 0.62 22.90
CA ILE A 28 17.12 1.45 24.11
C ILE A 28 17.35 0.61 25.36
N PHE A 29 16.67 -0.53 25.50
CA PHE A 29 16.82 -1.40 26.66
C PHE A 29 18.27 -1.87 26.83
N PHE A 30 18.86 -2.40 25.75
CA PHE A 30 20.22 -2.91 25.78
C PHE A 30 21.26 -1.80 26.04
N THR A 31 21.17 -0.70 25.30
CA THR A 31 22.10 0.44 25.46
C THR A 31 21.97 1.06 26.85
N SER A 32 20.75 1.21 27.35
CA SER A 32 20.46 1.78 28.68
C SER A 32 21.05 0.90 29.79
N ARG A 33 20.96 -0.42 29.65
CA ARG A 33 21.58 -1.36 30.58
C ARG A 33 23.10 -1.24 30.60
N MET A 34 23.74 -1.18 29.43
CA MET A 34 25.19 -0.94 29.33
C MET A 34 25.61 0.41 29.94
N ALA A 35 24.82 1.46 29.70
CA ALA A 35 25.08 2.79 30.26
C ALA A 35 24.97 2.78 31.79
N PHE A 36 23.95 2.09 32.33
CA PHE A 36 23.72 1.97 33.77
C PHE A 36 24.86 1.23 34.47
N ASN A 37 25.31 0.13 33.88
CA ASN A 37 26.47 -0.65 34.32
C ASN A 37 27.81 0.08 34.11
N SER A 38 27.80 1.29 33.52
CA SER A 38 28.98 2.08 33.19
C SER A 38 29.91 1.43 32.15
N GLU A 39 29.43 0.43 31.41
CA GLU A 39 30.18 -0.25 30.34
C GLU A 39 30.48 0.71 29.18
N ILE A 40 29.52 1.57 28.83
CA ILE A 40 29.72 2.59 27.78
C ILE A 40 30.82 3.57 28.16
N ILE A 41 30.83 4.04 29.41
CA ILE A 41 31.86 4.96 29.91
C ILE A 41 33.24 4.28 29.89
N ALA A 42 33.32 3.02 30.32
CA ALA A 42 34.56 2.25 30.28
C ALA A 42 35.09 2.09 28.83
N ILE A 43 34.21 1.77 27.87
CA ILE A 43 34.56 1.64 26.44
C ILE A 43 35.10 2.96 25.89
N LEU A 44 34.42 4.08 26.16
CA LEU A 44 34.85 5.40 25.68
C LEU A 44 36.19 5.83 26.31
N ASN A 45 36.38 5.57 27.61
CA ASN A 45 37.65 5.85 28.31
C ASN A 45 38.82 4.98 27.84
N ALA A 46 38.54 3.79 27.26
CA ALA A 46 39.54 2.96 26.60
C ALA A 46 39.94 3.47 25.19
N GLY A 47 39.48 4.66 24.79
CA GLY A 47 39.80 5.27 23.50
C GLY A 47 38.93 4.78 22.34
N VAL A 48 37.90 3.98 22.60
CA VAL A 48 36.96 3.54 21.56
C VAL A 48 35.99 4.68 21.25
N SER A 49 35.94 5.12 19.99
CA SER A 49 35.00 6.17 19.58
C SER A 49 33.55 5.68 19.55
N LEU A 50 32.60 6.60 19.78
CA LEU A 50 31.17 6.30 19.67
C LEU A 50 30.79 5.74 18.28
N ARG A 51 31.51 6.13 17.21
CA ARG A 51 31.31 5.59 15.85
C ARG A 51 31.64 4.10 15.79
N ARG A 52 32.70 3.67 16.47
CA ARG A 52 33.07 2.25 16.51
C ARG A 52 32.05 1.46 17.34
N LEU A 53 31.58 2.02 18.44
CA LEU A 53 30.51 1.43 19.26
C LEU A 53 29.18 1.30 18.48
N ALA A 54 28.89 2.21 17.55
CA ALA A 54 27.66 2.18 16.75
C ALA A 54 27.63 1.12 15.65
N ARG A 55 28.80 0.62 15.22
CA ARG A 55 28.89 -0.39 14.13
C ARG A 55 28.07 -1.66 14.39
N PRO A 56 28.18 -2.35 15.55
CA PRO A 56 27.37 -3.54 15.80
C PRO A 56 25.85 -3.25 15.79
N TYR A 57 25.43 -2.09 16.30
CA TYR A 57 24.03 -1.65 16.24
C TYR A 57 23.56 -1.46 14.79
N LEU A 58 24.38 -0.82 13.95
CA LEU A 58 24.05 -0.60 12.54
C LEU A 58 24.04 -1.88 11.72
N VAL A 59 24.92 -2.85 12.02
CA VAL A 59 24.88 -4.18 11.39
C VAL A 59 23.59 -4.91 11.77
N GLY A 60 23.24 -4.93 13.06
CA GLY A 60 21.98 -5.52 13.53
C GLY A 60 20.75 -4.84 12.91
N ALA A 61 20.72 -3.51 12.88
CA ALA A 61 19.65 -2.75 12.25
C ALA A 61 19.57 -2.99 10.74
N GLY A 62 20.71 -3.14 10.05
CA GLY A 62 20.77 -3.47 8.63
C GLY A 62 20.17 -4.85 8.33
N ILE A 63 20.49 -5.86 9.15
CA ILE A 63 19.88 -7.19 9.04
C ILE A 63 18.37 -7.12 9.26
N LEU A 64 17.93 -6.44 10.33
CA LEU A 64 16.50 -6.28 10.63
C LEU A 64 15.77 -5.49 9.55
N ALA A 65 16.38 -4.43 9.00
CA ALA A 65 15.83 -3.66 7.90
C ALA A 65 15.73 -4.50 6.63
N LEU A 66 16.72 -5.32 6.31
CA LEU A 66 16.68 -6.22 5.15
C LEU A 66 15.55 -7.25 5.29
N LEU A 67 15.42 -7.88 6.46
CA LEU A 67 14.32 -8.81 6.74
C LEU A 67 12.96 -8.11 6.62
N HIS A 68 12.85 -6.89 7.17
CA HIS A 68 11.63 -6.10 7.08
C HIS A 68 11.30 -5.67 5.64
N LEU A 69 12.31 -5.34 4.83
CA LEU A 69 12.16 -5.01 3.41
C LEU A 69 11.59 -6.19 2.62
N VAL A 70 12.18 -7.38 2.80
CA VAL A 70 11.70 -8.62 2.18
C VAL A 70 10.28 -8.94 2.66
N ALA A 71 10.01 -8.77 3.95
CA ALA A 71 8.68 -8.98 4.50
C ALA A 71 7.64 -8.05 3.86
N ASN A 72 7.92 -6.75 3.76
CA ASN A 72 7.01 -5.76 3.19
C ASN A 72 6.75 -5.98 1.70
N HIS A 73 7.73 -6.45 0.94
CA HIS A 73 7.58 -6.63 -0.50
C HIS A 73 6.90 -7.95 -0.89
N TYR A 74 7.09 -9.01 -0.10
CA TYR A 74 6.69 -10.36 -0.50
C TYR A 74 5.80 -11.07 0.54
N VAL A 75 6.20 -11.08 1.81
CA VAL A 75 5.55 -11.92 2.84
C VAL A 75 4.24 -11.30 3.33
N ILE A 76 4.24 -10.00 3.60
CA ILE A 76 3.09 -9.27 4.14
C ILE A 76 1.96 -9.16 3.11
N PRO A 77 2.19 -8.79 1.84
CA PRO A 77 1.11 -8.73 0.85
C PRO A 77 0.45 -10.10 0.62
N HIS A 78 1.24 -11.16 0.56
CA HIS A 78 0.73 -12.52 0.42
C HIS A 78 -0.13 -12.93 1.62
N SER A 79 0.34 -12.63 2.83
CA SER A 79 -0.42 -12.89 4.06
C SER A 79 -1.71 -12.08 4.11
N ASN A 80 -1.64 -10.79 3.77
CA ASN A 80 -2.79 -9.90 3.74
C ASN A 80 -3.87 -10.37 2.77
N LYS A 81 -3.50 -10.90 1.60
CA LYS A 81 -4.48 -11.47 0.66
C LYS A 81 -5.36 -12.52 1.34
N THR A 82 -4.76 -13.52 1.98
CA THR A 82 -5.50 -14.58 2.70
C THR A 82 -6.37 -14.00 3.84
N ARG A 83 -5.82 -13.05 4.60
CA ARG A 83 -6.53 -12.41 5.71
C ARG A 83 -7.76 -11.63 5.25
N LEU A 84 -7.60 -10.84 4.19
CA LEU A 84 -8.63 -9.95 3.66
C LEU A 84 -9.70 -10.72 2.90
N ASP A 85 -9.31 -11.76 2.15
CA ASP A 85 -10.26 -12.69 1.52
C ASP A 85 -11.18 -13.32 2.58
N PHE A 86 -10.62 -13.74 3.72
CA PHE A 86 -11.41 -14.22 4.87
C PHE A 86 -12.29 -13.11 5.46
N TYR A 87 -11.72 -11.92 5.69
CA TYR A 87 -12.43 -10.79 6.30
C TYR A 87 -13.65 -10.35 5.49
N HIS A 88 -13.50 -10.23 4.16
CA HIS A 88 -14.58 -9.87 3.23
C HIS A 88 -15.60 -10.99 3.03
N SER A 89 -15.17 -12.26 3.13
CA SER A 89 -16.08 -13.39 2.99
C SER A 89 -16.95 -13.65 4.22
N TYR A 90 -16.42 -13.38 5.43
CA TYR A 90 -17.05 -13.86 6.67
C TYR A 90 -17.39 -12.79 7.70
N ILE A 91 -16.71 -11.64 7.72
CA ILE A 91 -16.87 -10.64 8.79
C ILE A 91 -17.57 -9.39 8.25
N HIS A 92 -17.02 -8.73 7.23
CA HIS A 92 -17.61 -7.53 6.63
C HIS A 92 -17.90 -7.77 5.15
N LYS A 93 -19.06 -8.36 4.86
CA LYS A 93 -19.49 -8.67 3.49
C LYS A 93 -19.87 -7.42 2.67
N GLU A 94 -20.13 -6.31 3.35
CA GLU A 94 -20.61 -5.05 2.76
C GLU A 94 -19.53 -3.94 2.72
N SER A 95 -18.26 -4.24 3.02
CA SER A 95 -17.16 -3.26 3.00
C SER A 95 -16.69 -2.86 1.59
N ASP A 96 -17.39 -3.32 0.55
CA ASP A 96 -17.04 -3.03 -0.82
C ASP A 96 -17.56 -1.63 -1.21
N HIS A 97 -16.62 -0.71 -1.41
CA HIS A 97 -16.88 0.67 -1.83
C HIS A 97 -16.79 0.85 -3.35
N GLY A 98 -16.67 -0.24 -4.12
CA GLY A 98 -16.72 -0.22 -5.57
C GLY A 98 -18.05 0.32 -6.07
N LYS A 99 -18.01 1.28 -7.00
CA LYS A 99 -19.21 1.86 -7.62
C LYS A 99 -20.02 0.73 -8.28
N THR A 100 -21.27 0.59 -7.88
CA THR A 100 -22.22 -0.34 -8.52
C THR A 100 -23.12 0.34 -9.52
N ARG A 101 -23.07 1.67 -9.61
CA ARG A 101 -23.95 2.47 -10.45
C ARG A 101 -23.22 3.59 -11.16
N ASP A 102 -23.67 3.92 -12.38
CA ASP A 102 -23.18 5.01 -13.22
C ASP A 102 -21.63 4.97 -13.35
N ILE A 103 -21.13 3.80 -13.71
CA ILE A 103 -19.72 3.47 -13.75
C ILE A 103 -19.17 3.91 -15.10
N HIS A 104 -18.10 4.68 -15.09
CA HIS A 104 -17.34 5.07 -16.27
C HIS A 104 -15.87 4.74 -16.05
N MET A 105 -15.26 4.05 -17.00
CA MET A 105 -13.83 3.75 -16.99
C MET A 105 -13.33 3.51 -18.41
N PHE A 106 -12.04 3.75 -18.64
CA PHE A 106 -11.37 3.32 -19.86
C PHE A 106 -10.93 1.86 -19.70
N ILE A 107 -10.99 1.05 -20.77
CA ILE A 107 -10.45 -0.31 -20.81
C ILE A 107 -9.20 -0.40 -21.70
N SER A 108 -8.99 0.64 -22.52
CA SER A 108 -7.80 0.96 -23.29
C SER A 108 -7.78 2.48 -23.54
N PRO A 109 -6.66 3.08 -23.98
CA PRO A 109 -6.55 4.55 -24.15
C PRO A 109 -7.62 5.17 -25.07
N ASP A 110 -8.12 4.38 -26.01
CA ASP A 110 -9.10 4.74 -27.04
C ASP A 110 -10.51 4.21 -26.75
N THR A 111 -10.69 3.34 -25.74
CA THR A 111 -11.96 2.65 -25.52
C THR A 111 -12.48 2.87 -24.11
N LYS A 112 -13.68 3.43 -24.02
CA LYS A 112 -14.38 3.74 -22.78
C LYS A 112 -15.59 2.85 -22.61
N ILE A 113 -15.86 2.46 -21.37
CA ILE A 113 -17.09 1.77 -21.02
C ILE A 113 -17.97 2.63 -20.11
N PHE A 114 -19.27 2.36 -20.20
CA PHE A 114 -20.27 2.82 -19.27
C PHE A 114 -21.15 1.66 -18.82
N VAL A 115 -21.38 1.56 -17.52
CA VAL A 115 -22.29 0.57 -16.92
C VAL A 115 -23.24 1.30 -15.99
N LYS A 116 -24.55 1.23 -16.26
CA LYS A 116 -25.53 1.89 -15.39
C LYS A 116 -25.65 1.18 -14.06
N ASP A 117 -25.85 -0.14 -14.03
CA ASP A 117 -25.95 -0.92 -12.80
C ASP A 117 -25.12 -2.20 -12.91
N TYR A 118 -24.26 -2.47 -11.92
CA TYR A 118 -23.47 -3.69 -11.82
C TYR A 118 -23.86 -4.51 -10.59
N PHE A 119 -24.22 -5.77 -10.82
CA PHE A 119 -24.67 -6.73 -9.83
C PHE A 119 -23.56 -7.76 -9.58
N LYS A 120 -22.80 -7.53 -8.49
CA LYS A 120 -21.60 -8.30 -8.12
C LYS A 120 -21.86 -9.81 -7.98
N ARG A 121 -22.94 -10.18 -7.31
CA ARG A 121 -23.30 -11.60 -7.03
C ARG A 121 -23.39 -12.44 -8.30
N ASP A 122 -23.97 -11.86 -9.35
CA ASP A 122 -24.31 -12.58 -10.57
C ASP A 122 -23.34 -12.22 -11.73
N SER A 123 -22.32 -11.40 -11.46
CA SER A 123 -21.37 -10.83 -12.44
C SER A 123 -22.09 -10.30 -13.68
N PHE A 124 -23.09 -9.44 -13.42
CA PHE A 124 -24.06 -8.98 -14.40
C PHE A 124 -24.11 -7.46 -14.44
N ALA A 125 -24.07 -6.90 -15.64
CA ALA A 125 -24.16 -5.48 -15.90
C ALA A 125 -25.46 -5.17 -16.66
N ARG A 126 -26.14 -4.10 -16.27
CA ARG A 126 -27.34 -3.56 -16.93
C ARG A 126 -27.01 -2.23 -17.60
N ASN A 127 -27.54 -2.05 -18.81
CA ASN A 127 -27.26 -0.91 -19.69
C ASN A 127 -25.74 -0.72 -19.85
N PHE A 128 -25.13 -1.73 -20.47
CA PHE A 128 -23.73 -1.74 -20.81
C PHE A 128 -23.51 -0.97 -22.11
N ARG A 129 -22.44 -0.17 -22.16
CA ARG A 129 -22.04 0.57 -23.34
C ARG A 129 -20.53 0.60 -23.43
N LEU A 130 -20.03 0.46 -24.65
CA LEU A 130 -18.62 0.50 -24.98
C LEU A 130 -18.46 1.43 -26.19
N GLU A 131 -17.60 2.43 -26.04
CA GLU A 131 -17.36 3.53 -26.96
C GLU A 131 -15.88 3.49 -27.36
N HIS A 132 -15.59 3.46 -28.65
CA HIS A 132 -14.23 3.45 -29.18
C HIS A 132 -13.96 4.71 -30.01
N PHE A 133 -12.84 5.36 -29.72
CA PHE A 133 -12.45 6.64 -30.28
C PHE A 133 -11.14 6.52 -31.05
N GLU A 134 -11.07 7.10 -32.24
CA GLU A 134 -9.83 7.31 -32.99
C GLU A 134 -9.71 8.80 -33.29
N ASP A 135 -8.54 9.40 -33.05
CA ASP A 135 -8.29 10.84 -33.28
C ASP A 135 -9.33 11.77 -32.61
N ASN A 136 -9.78 11.41 -31.40
CA ASN A 136 -10.87 12.06 -30.65
C ASN A 136 -12.26 12.01 -31.31
N GLU A 137 -12.45 11.21 -32.36
CA GLU A 137 -13.75 10.96 -32.99
C GLU A 137 -14.29 9.58 -32.60
N LEU A 138 -15.60 9.50 -32.31
CA LEU A 138 -16.25 8.22 -32.00
C LEU A 138 -16.36 7.39 -33.28
N ARG A 139 -15.61 6.30 -33.38
CA ARG A 139 -15.64 5.38 -34.54
C ARG A 139 -16.74 4.35 -34.45
N TRP A 140 -16.94 3.79 -33.25
CA TRP A 140 -18.01 2.85 -33.03
C TRP A 140 -18.46 2.80 -31.59
N LEU A 141 -19.68 2.33 -31.42
CA LEU A 141 -20.38 2.22 -30.15
C LEU A 141 -21.14 0.91 -30.12
N LEU A 142 -20.88 0.10 -29.09
CA LEU A 142 -21.69 -1.04 -28.75
C LEU A 142 -22.51 -0.71 -27.50
N LYS A 143 -23.81 -0.97 -27.52
CA LYS A 143 -24.67 -0.95 -26.33
C LYS A 143 -25.37 -2.27 -26.19
N ALA A 144 -25.65 -2.65 -24.95
CA ALA A 144 -26.44 -3.83 -24.62
C ALA A 144 -27.31 -3.53 -23.38
N GLU A 145 -28.56 -4.00 -23.37
CA GLU A 145 -29.39 -3.90 -22.16
C GLU A 145 -28.81 -4.74 -21.02
N GLU A 146 -28.22 -5.89 -21.36
CA GLU A 146 -27.62 -6.81 -20.40
C GLU A 146 -26.27 -7.33 -20.89
N ALA A 147 -25.31 -7.41 -19.98
CA ALA A 147 -24.00 -8.03 -20.21
C ALA A 147 -23.69 -8.96 -19.04
N ARG A 148 -23.44 -10.24 -19.33
CA ARG A 148 -23.14 -11.27 -18.31
C ARG A 148 -21.77 -11.86 -18.54
N TRP A 149 -20.97 -11.95 -17.48
CA TRP A 149 -19.68 -12.61 -17.52
C TRP A 149 -19.84 -14.14 -17.69
N LYS A 150 -19.11 -14.73 -18.64
CA LYS A 150 -19.15 -16.18 -18.93
C LYS A 150 -17.88 -16.93 -18.51
N GLY A 151 -16.82 -16.21 -18.11
CA GLY A 151 -15.58 -16.81 -17.63
C GLY A 151 -14.33 -16.28 -18.33
N ALA A 152 -13.18 -16.84 -17.94
CA ALA A 152 -11.88 -16.44 -18.46
C ALA A 152 -11.61 -16.98 -19.88
N PRO A 153 -10.78 -16.29 -20.69
CA PRO A 153 -10.33 -14.91 -20.50
C PRO A 153 -11.39 -13.95 -21.07
N ASN A 154 -12.00 -13.13 -20.22
CA ASN A 154 -12.70 -11.92 -20.68
C ASN A 154 -13.97 -12.12 -21.52
N LYS A 155 -14.66 -13.26 -21.39
CA LYS A 155 -15.86 -13.55 -22.18
C LYS A 155 -17.12 -12.93 -21.57
N TRP A 156 -17.80 -12.11 -22.35
CA TRP A 156 -19.07 -11.49 -22.02
C TRP A 156 -20.15 -11.90 -23.02
N GLU A 157 -21.29 -12.33 -22.50
CA GLU A 157 -22.52 -12.59 -23.26
C GLU A 157 -23.39 -11.33 -23.19
N LEU A 158 -23.62 -10.69 -24.32
CA LEU A 158 -24.44 -9.49 -24.46
C LEU A 158 -25.82 -9.86 -24.97
N ASN A 159 -26.85 -9.28 -24.37
CA ASN A 159 -28.24 -9.47 -24.75
C ASN A 159 -28.87 -8.13 -25.15
N LYS A 160 -29.70 -8.15 -26.20
CA LYS A 160 -30.33 -6.98 -26.84
C LYS A 160 -29.31 -5.88 -27.10
N TYR A 161 -28.44 -6.14 -28.08
CA TYR A 161 -27.32 -5.27 -28.38
C TYR A 161 -27.57 -4.44 -29.64
N GLU A 162 -27.04 -3.23 -29.65
CA GLU A 162 -26.91 -2.38 -30.83
C GLU A 162 -25.44 -2.04 -31.06
N ILE A 163 -24.98 -2.19 -32.30
CA ILE A 163 -23.65 -1.77 -32.74
C ILE A 163 -23.84 -0.65 -33.75
N ARG A 164 -23.23 0.50 -33.47
CA ARG A 164 -23.20 1.66 -34.35
C ARG A 164 -21.78 1.93 -34.78
N THR A 165 -21.56 2.11 -36.07
CA THR A 165 -20.25 2.51 -36.63
C THR A 165 -20.41 3.82 -37.38
N PHE A 166 -19.43 4.70 -37.23
CA PHE A 166 -19.41 6.04 -37.79
C PHE A 166 -18.21 6.19 -38.73
N ASP A 167 -18.49 6.56 -39.98
CA ASP A 167 -17.50 6.89 -41.00
C ASP A 167 -17.80 8.33 -41.49
N GLY A 168 -17.25 9.31 -40.77
CA GLY A 168 -17.58 10.72 -40.93
C GLY A 168 -19.07 10.99 -40.64
N MET A 169 -19.81 11.41 -41.67
CA MET A 169 -21.25 11.67 -41.59
C MET A 169 -22.12 10.43 -41.87
N LYS A 170 -21.52 9.28 -42.19
CA LYS A 170 -22.25 8.04 -42.46
C LYS A 170 -22.33 7.20 -41.18
N GLU A 171 -23.56 6.87 -40.77
CA GLU A 171 -23.85 5.96 -39.66
C GLU A 171 -24.33 4.62 -40.22
N SER A 172 -23.81 3.51 -39.68
CA SER A 172 -24.38 2.18 -39.85
C SER A 172 -24.82 1.65 -38.50
N LEU A 173 -26.03 1.09 -38.44
CA LEU A 173 -26.64 0.56 -37.22
C LEU A 173 -27.02 -0.90 -37.44
N VAL A 174 -26.46 -1.78 -36.61
CA VAL A 174 -26.84 -3.18 -36.52
C VAL A 174 -27.51 -3.38 -35.17
N MET A 175 -28.79 -3.74 -35.18
CA MET A 175 -29.54 -4.07 -33.96
C MET A 175 -29.89 -5.54 -33.95
N ASN A 176 -29.67 -6.21 -32.81
CA ASN A 176 -30.19 -7.55 -32.60
C ASN A 176 -30.82 -7.66 -31.20
N ASN A 177 -32.14 -7.89 -31.20
CA ASN A 177 -32.95 -8.02 -30.00
C ASN A 177 -33.31 -9.48 -29.65
N ARG A 178 -32.86 -10.45 -30.45
CA ARG A 178 -33.22 -11.86 -30.31
C ARG A 178 -32.03 -12.74 -29.99
N ASP A 179 -30.91 -12.55 -30.67
CA ASP A 179 -29.73 -13.36 -30.47
C ASP A 179 -28.79 -12.73 -29.43
N LYS A 180 -28.00 -13.59 -28.80
CA LYS A 180 -26.95 -13.21 -27.87
C LYS A 180 -25.64 -13.04 -28.63
N LEU A 181 -24.87 -12.04 -28.25
CA LEU A 181 -23.53 -11.82 -28.77
C LEU A 181 -22.50 -12.17 -27.71
N ASP A 182 -21.74 -13.24 -27.95
CA ASP A 182 -20.55 -13.53 -27.17
C ASP A 182 -19.39 -12.70 -27.71
N THR A 183 -18.78 -11.89 -26.84
CA THR A 183 -17.64 -11.04 -27.19
C THR A 183 -16.56 -11.10 -26.10
N THR A 184 -15.36 -10.67 -26.46
CA THR A 184 -14.23 -10.57 -25.52
C THR A 184 -14.00 -9.10 -25.23
N ILE A 185 -14.23 -8.69 -23.98
CA ILE A 185 -14.05 -7.31 -23.53
C ILE A 185 -13.00 -7.32 -22.44
N ASN A 186 -11.97 -6.47 -22.53
CA ASN A 186 -10.91 -6.36 -21.53
C ASN A 186 -11.41 -5.73 -20.21
N LEU A 187 -12.28 -6.45 -19.53
CA LEU A 187 -13.03 -6.02 -18.36
C LEU A 187 -13.40 -7.26 -17.56
N THR A 188 -13.11 -7.28 -16.27
CA THR A 188 -13.38 -8.39 -15.38
C THR A 188 -14.34 -7.99 -14.25
N PRO A 189 -15.04 -8.93 -13.62
CA PRO A 189 -15.84 -8.67 -12.43
C PRO A 189 -15.09 -7.97 -11.29
N ALA A 190 -13.79 -8.22 -11.17
CA ALA A 190 -12.93 -7.63 -10.14
C ALA A 190 -12.72 -6.12 -10.32
N ASP A 191 -12.86 -5.61 -11.55
CA ASP A 191 -12.68 -4.18 -11.85
C ASP A 191 -13.81 -3.31 -11.26
N PHE A 192 -14.93 -3.92 -10.88
CA PHE A 192 -16.08 -3.25 -10.25
C PHE A 192 -16.10 -3.34 -8.73
N VAL A 193 -15.16 -4.07 -8.14
CA VAL A 193 -15.06 -4.31 -6.69
C VAL A 193 -13.87 -3.51 -6.17
N ARG A 194 -14.09 -2.70 -5.14
CA ARG A 194 -13.01 -1.87 -4.58
C ARG A 194 -13.09 -1.84 -3.06
N TYR A 195 -12.10 -2.43 -2.44
CA TYR A 195 -11.89 -2.34 -0.99
C TYR A 195 -10.75 -1.37 -0.69
N ASP A 196 -10.87 -0.59 0.39
CA ASP A 196 -9.84 0.39 0.77
C ASP A 196 -8.49 -0.27 1.09
N ASP A 197 -8.52 -1.51 1.56
CA ASP A 197 -7.36 -2.34 1.91
C ASP A 197 -6.82 -3.17 0.73
N THR A 198 -7.39 -3.03 -0.48
CA THR A 198 -6.89 -3.68 -1.71
C THR A 198 -5.40 -3.42 -1.94
N LYS A 199 -4.95 -2.20 -1.62
CA LYS A 199 -3.52 -1.82 -1.69
C LYS A 199 -2.61 -2.75 -0.88
N GLU A 200 -3.10 -3.30 0.23
CA GLU A 200 -2.33 -4.12 1.15
C GLU A 200 -2.19 -5.57 0.69
N MET A 201 -3.03 -6.05 -0.24
CA MET A 201 -2.99 -7.42 -0.76
C MET A 201 -2.22 -7.58 -2.08
N ILE A 202 -2.05 -6.50 -2.85
CA ILE A 202 -1.37 -6.57 -4.16
C ILE A 202 0.14 -6.71 -3.92
N PRO A 203 0.80 -7.79 -4.40
CA PRO A 203 2.24 -7.97 -4.23
C PRO A 203 3.02 -6.93 -5.04
N THR A 204 4.23 -6.56 -4.60
CA THR A 204 4.92 -5.39 -5.16
C THR A 204 5.20 -5.50 -6.66
N ASN A 205 5.50 -6.71 -7.14
CA ASN A 205 5.73 -6.96 -8.56
C ASN A 205 4.51 -6.62 -9.44
N ARG A 206 3.29 -6.84 -8.95
CA ARG A 206 2.05 -6.50 -9.67
C ARG A 206 1.55 -5.11 -9.35
N LEU A 207 1.97 -4.51 -8.23
CA LEU A 207 1.47 -3.21 -7.78
C LEU A 207 1.85 -2.09 -8.76
N GLN A 208 3.03 -2.15 -9.37
CA GLN A 208 3.44 -1.17 -10.39
C GLN A 208 2.57 -1.25 -11.65
N ASP A 209 2.37 -2.47 -12.18
CA ASP A 209 1.50 -2.71 -13.33
C ASP A 209 0.07 -2.27 -13.03
N PHE A 210 -0.45 -2.62 -11.85
CA PHE A 210 -1.77 -2.22 -11.40
C PHE A 210 -1.94 -0.69 -11.32
N ILE A 211 -0.92 0.04 -10.82
CA ILE A 211 -0.94 1.51 -10.81
C ILE A 211 -0.98 2.06 -12.23
N ALA A 212 -0.20 1.49 -13.15
CA ALA A 212 -0.18 1.92 -14.55
C ALA A 212 -1.54 1.67 -15.24
N GLU A 213 -2.13 0.49 -15.03
CA GLU A 213 -3.45 0.13 -15.52
C GLU A 213 -4.53 1.07 -14.99
N GLU A 214 -4.58 1.31 -13.67
CA GLU A 214 -5.57 2.23 -13.08
C GLU A 214 -5.41 3.68 -13.55
N LYS A 215 -4.17 4.14 -13.80
CA LYS A 215 -3.93 5.44 -14.42
C LYS A 215 -4.49 5.52 -15.84
N LEU A 216 -4.30 4.47 -16.65
CA LEU A 216 -4.85 4.39 -18.01
C LEU A 216 -6.38 4.31 -18.01
N ARG A 217 -6.95 3.59 -17.04
CA ARG A 217 -8.40 3.45 -16.87
C ARG A 217 -9.10 4.76 -16.49
N GLY A 218 -8.35 5.76 -16.04
CA GLY A 218 -8.88 7.01 -15.50
C GLY A 218 -9.72 6.78 -14.24
N THR A 219 -9.59 5.62 -13.60
CA THR A 219 -10.29 5.24 -12.38
C THR A 219 -9.62 5.92 -11.19
N GLY A 220 -10.44 6.41 -10.24
CA GLY A 220 -9.99 7.36 -9.22
C GLY A 220 -8.87 6.87 -8.29
N ASN A 221 -8.28 7.84 -7.57
CA ASN A 221 -7.29 7.74 -6.48
C ASN A 221 -6.25 6.59 -6.58
N THR A 222 -5.40 6.64 -7.60
CA THR A 222 -4.20 5.77 -7.72
C THR A 222 -3.14 6.07 -6.66
N ARG A 223 -3.24 7.23 -6.02
CA ARG A 223 -2.31 7.75 -5.01
C ARG A 223 -2.14 6.82 -3.82
N VAL A 224 -3.21 6.18 -3.36
CA VAL A 224 -3.14 5.26 -2.21
C VAL A 224 -2.26 4.04 -2.50
N TYR A 225 -2.24 3.58 -3.76
CA TYR A 225 -1.38 2.49 -4.21
C TYR A 225 0.08 2.94 -4.36
N GLU A 226 0.31 4.16 -4.86
CA GLU A 226 1.66 4.74 -4.92
C GLU A 226 2.25 4.93 -3.51
N ILE A 227 1.46 5.43 -2.56
CA ILE A 227 1.85 5.57 -1.15
C ILE A 227 2.28 4.21 -0.60
N GLU A 228 1.48 3.16 -0.83
CA GLU A 228 1.82 1.81 -0.38
C GLU A 228 3.13 1.29 -1.01
N LEU A 229 3.34 1.53 -2.31
CA LEU A 229 4.58 1.16 -3.01
C LEU A 229 5.81 1.81 -2.35
N TYR A 230 5.76 3.12 -2.11
CA TYR A 230 6.86 3.84 -1.47
C TYR A 230 7.05 3.42 0.00
N ARG A 231 5.95 3.16 0.72
CA ARG A 231 5.96 2.77 2.13
C ARG A 231 6.72 1.48 2.36
N ARG A 232 6.55 0.49 1.48
CA ARG A 232 7.23 -0.82 1.58
C ARG A 232 8.75 -0.71 1.64
N THR A 233 9.32 0.34 1.05
CA THR A 233 10.76 0.62 1.08
C THR A 233 11.15 1.62 2.17
N ALA A 234 10.29 2.58 2.49
CA ALA A 234 10.55 3.58 3.52
C ALA A 234 10.51 2.98 4.94
N ASP A 235 9.56 2.09 5.24
CA ASP A 235 9.38 1.51 6.57
C ASP A 235 10.64 0.76 7.10
N PRO A 236 11.38 -0.01 6.27
CA PRO A 236 12.67 -0.59 6.67
C PRO A 236 13.73 0.44 7.05
N VAL A 237 13.79 1.59 6.38
CA VAL A 237 14.77 2.64 6.68
C VAL A 237 14.54 3.23 8.06
N THR A 238 13.28 3.29 8.50
CA THR A 238 12.91 3.68 9.86
C THR A 238 13.68 2.88 10.91
N VAL A 239 13.88 1.57 10.71
CA VAL A 239 14.58 0.69 11.66
C VAL A 239 16.00 1.20 11.95
N ILE A 240 16.70 1.67 10.92
CA ILE A 240 18.06 2.20 11.03
C ILE A 240 18.03 3.55 11.78
N ILE A 241 17.10 4.43 11.42
CA ILE A 241 16.94 5.76 12.02
C ILE A 241 16.64 5.65 13.52
N VAL A 242 15.62 4.86 13.89
CA VAL A 242 15.21 4.70 15.29
C VAL A 242 16.28 3.97 16.10
N THR A 243 17.06 3.06 15.49
CA THR A 243 18.22 2.46 16.15
C THR A 243 19.28 3.51 16.50
N LEU A 244 19.61 4.41 15.57
CA LEU A 244 20.56 5.50 15.83
C LEU A 244 20.07 6.45 16.91
N ILE A 245 18.79 6.84 16.88
CA ILE A 245 18.19 7.69 17.91
C ILE A 245 18.23 6.99 19.27
N GLY A 246 17.76 5.74 19.33
CA GLY A 246 17.71 4.94 20.55
C GLY A 246 19.09 4.76 21.18
N MET A 247 20.09 4.40 20.36
CA MET A 247 21.47 4.26 20.80
C MET A 247 22.04 5.59 21.31
N ALA A 248 21.91 6.68 20.54
CA ALA A 248 22.47 7.98 20.91
C ALA A 248 21.87 8.48 22.24
N MET A 249 20.56 8.34 22.42
CA MET A 249 19.89 8.78 23.64
C MET A 249 20.18 7.90 24.85
N ALA A 250 20.08 6.57 24.70
CA ALA A 250 20.26 5.64 25.81
C ALA A 250 21.73 5.46 26.22
N SER A 251 22.68 5.92 25.39
CA SER A 251 24.12 5.82 25.69
C SER A 251 24.58 6.68 26.88
N ARG A 252 23.81 7.71 27.25
CA ARG A 252 24.16 8.62 28.34
C ARG A 252 23.59 8.10 29.66
N LYS A 253 24.41 8.11 30.72
CA LYS A 253 23.95 7.75 32.06
C LYS A 253 23.07 8.86 32.64
N VAL A 254 21.78 8.58 32.85
CA VAL A 254 20.83 9.53 33.45
C VAL A 254 20.44 9.09 34.85
N ARG A 255 20.28 10.06 35.77
CA ARG A 255 19.96 9.82 37.20
C ARG A 255 18.59 9.16 37.46
N GLY A 256 17.72 9.06 36.45
CA GLY A 256 16.38 8.46 36.54
C GLY A 256 16.30 6.94 36.28
N GLY A 257 17.44 6.25 36.14
CA GLY A 257 17.49 4.81 35.89
C GLY A 257 17.04 4.40 34.48
N MET A 258 17.02 3.09 34.23
CA MET A 258 16.73 2.55 32.88
C MET A 258 15.31 2.87 32.39
N GLY A 259 14.34 3.03 33.30
CA GLY A 259 12.93 3.28 32.97
C GLY A 259 12.70 4.61 32.25
N LEU A 260 13.49 5.65 32.56
CA LEU A 260 13.37 6.95 31.90
C LEU A 260 13.74 6.87 30.41
N HIS A 261 14.80 6.14 30.06
CA HIS A 261 15.17 5.93 28.66
C HIS A 261 14.10 5.16 27.89
N LEU A 262 13.51 4.13 28.51
CA LEU A 262 12.44 3.36 27.91
C LEU A 262 11.20 4.23 27.65
N ALA A 263 10.80 5.06 28.63
CA ALA A 263 9.69 6.00 28.47
C ALA A 263 9.95 7.00 27.34
N MET A 264 11.15 7.59 27.26
CA MET A 264 11.52 8.48 26.14
C MET A 264 11.48 7.76 24.79
N GLY A 265 11.91 6.49 24.74
CA GLY A 265 11.81 5.66 23.56
C GLY A 265 10.39 5.48 23.06
N ILE A 266 9.47 5.17 23.97
CA ILE A 266 8.05 5.03 23.64
C ILE A 266 7.49 6.36 23.12
N VAL A 267 7.81 7.49 23.77
CA VAL A 267 7.35 8.82 23.32
C VAL A 267 7.88 9.15 21.92
N ILE A 268 9.15 8.88 21.64
CA ILE A 268 9.75 9.11 20.32
C ILE A 268 9.14 8.20 19.26
N GLY A 269 8.93 6.93 19.60
CA GLY A 269 8.27 5.98 18.71
C GLY A 269 6.83 6.41 18.38
N ALA A 270 6.08 6.82 19.39
CA ALA A 270 4.72 7.35 19.22
C ALA A 270 4.72 8.64 18.38
N LEU A 271 5.67 9.54 18.62
CA LEU A 271 5.81 10.77 17.84
C LEU A 271 6.17 10.46 16.38
N PHE A 272 7.04 9.49 16.13
CA PHE A 272 7.36 9.03 14.78
C PHE A 272 6.10 8.51 14.07
N VAL A 273 5.35 7.62 14.72
CA VAL A 273 4.09 7.08 14.17
C VAL A 273 3.09 8.20 13.90
N PHE A 274 2.96 9.15 14.82
CA PHE A 274 2.08 10.31 14.65
C PHE A 274 2.46 11.14 13.42
N VAL A 275 3.73 11.52 13.28
CA VAL A 275 4.23 12.29 12.13
C VAL A 275 4.06 11.49 10.83
N ALA A 276 4.30 10.18 10.85
CA ALA A 276 4.11 9.31 9.70
C ALA A 276 2.65 9.23 9.25
N ARG A 277 1.72 9.03 10.19
CA ARG A 277 0.27 9.03 9.89
C ARG A 277 -0.19 10.37 9.33
N PHE A 278 0.26 11.46 9.93
CA PHE A 278 -0.06 12.80 9.43
C PHE A 278 0.48 12.98 8.00
N SER A 279 1.74 12.64 7.75
CA SER A 279 2.37 12.81 6.42
C SER A 279 1.67 11.99 5.34
N ILE A 280 1.22 10.77 5.64
CA ILE A 280 0.42 9.93 4.72
C ILE A 280 -0.93 10.59 4.40
N THR A 281 -1.59 11.21 5.38
CA THR A 281 -2.85 11.94 5.15
C THR A 281 -2.65 13.10 4.16
N PHE A 282 -1.58 13.88 4.31
CA PHE A 282 -1.24 14.95 3.35
C PHE A 282 -0.86 14.40 1.97
N ALA A 283 -0.18 13.25 1.93
CA ALA A 283 0.13 12.55 0.69
C ALA A 283 -1.13 12.08 -0.03
N THR A 284 -2.18 11.71 0.71
CA THR A 284 -3.44 11.19 0.15
C THR A 284 -4.35 12.33 -0.32
N ASN A 285 -4.39 13.46 0.38
CA ASN A 285 -5.25 14.62 0.10
C ASN A 285 -4.66 15.62 -0.91
N GLU A 286 -3.81 15.15 -1.82
CA GLU A 286 -3.15 15.93 -2.87
C GLU A 286 -2.18 17.06 -2.47
N ALA A 287 -2.08 17.37 -1.18
CA ALA A 287 -1.19 18.41 -0.66
C ALA A 287 0.30 18.11 -0.86
N LEU A 288 0.70 16.82 -0.91
CA LEU A 288 2.09 16.40 -1.09
C LEU A 288 2.23 15.27 -2.11
N HIS A 289 3.32 15.27 -2.87
CA HIS A 289 3.67 14.16 -3.75
C HIS A 289 3.84 12.86 -2.93
N PRO A 290 3.30 11.70 -3.35
CA PRO A 290 3.30 10.46 -2.56
C PRO A 290 4.66 10.02 -2.06
N LEU A 291 5.69 10.09 -2.93
CA LEU A 291 7.07 9.80 -2.55
C LEU A 291 7.53 10.67 -1.37
N LEU A 292 7.31 11.99 -1.45
CA LEU A 292 7.74 12.91 -0.40
C LEU A 292 6.95 12.68 0.88
N GLY A 293 5.64 12.51 0.80
CA GLY A 293 4.81 12.31 1.99
C GLY A 293 5.16 11.04 2.77
N VAL A 294 5.56 9.97 2.09
CA VAL A 294 6.01 8.73 2.73
C VAL A 294 7.41 8.86 3.34
N TRP A 295 8.33 9.54 2.65
CA TRP A 295 9.72 9.68 3.11
C TRP A 295 9.93 10.83 4.10
N LEU A 296 9.02 11.79 4.18
CA LEU A 296 9.13 12.96 5.05
C LEU A 296 9.41 12.61 6.52
N PRO A 297 8.72 11.65 7.17
CA PRO A 297 9.05 11.24 8.53
C PRO A 297 10.49 10.72 8.66
N ASN A 298 10.94 9.89 7.71
CA ASN A 298 12.30 9.37 7.70
C ASN A 298 13.34 10.47 7.50
N ILE A 299 13.06 11.48 6.67
CA ILE A 299 13.95 12.62 6.48
C ILE A 299 14.06 13.42 7.79
N VAL A 300 12.93 13.79 8.39
CA VAL A 300 12.89 14.56 9.64
C VAL A 300 13.59 13.82 10.77
N PHE A 301 13.24 12.56 11.01
CA PHE A 301 13.85 11.78 12.09
C PHE A 301 15.28 11.36 11.76
N GLY A 302 15.65 11.22 10.49
CA GLY A 302 17.04 11.03 10.06
C GLY A 302 17.92 12.23 10.39
N ILE A 303 17.41 13.45 10.20
CA ILE A 303 18.09 14.68 10.63
C ILE A 303 18.22 14.71 12.16
N VAL A 304 17.15 14.39 12.89
CA VAL A 304 17.21 14.29 14.36
C VAL A 304 18.24 13.25 14.82
N ALA A 305 18.25 12.07 14.20
CA ALA A 305 19.22 11.01 14.49
C ALA A 305 20.66 11.49 14.27
N ALA A 306 20.91 12.16 13.14
CA ALA A 306 22.22 12.71 12.82
C ALA A 306 22.67 13.77 13.85
N ILE A 307 21.78 14.70 14.22
CA ILE A 307 22.08 15.73 15.23
C ILE A 307 22.36 15.10 16.59
N LEU A 308 21.54 14.16 17.03
CA LEU A 308 21.72 13.46 18.31
C LEU A 308 23.04 12.67 18.33
N PHE A 309 23.35 11.98 17.24
CA PHE A 309 24.58 11.21 17.12
C PHE A 309 25.82 12.12 17.15
N MET A 310 25.79 13.26 16.44
CA MET A 310 26.88 14.25 16.46
C MET A 310 27.08 14.85 17.86
N LYS A 311 25.99 15.20 18.55
CA LYS A 311 26.05 15.72 19.92
C LYS A 311 26.51 14.68 20.94
N ALA A 312 26.25 13.39 20.71
CA ALA A 312 26.71 12.32 21.57
C ALA A 312 28.23 12.04 21.43
N GLN A 313 28.86 12.45 20.32
CA GLN A 313 30.32 12.32 20.15
C GLN A 313 31.12 13.34 20.95
N LYS A 314 30.47 14.44 21.38
CA LYS A 314 31.05 15.48 22.22
C LYS A 314 30.69 15.22 23.68
#